data_AF-A0A8D4BB08-F1
#
_entry.id   AF-A0A8D4BB08-F1
#
_cell.length_a   1.000
_cell.length_b   1.000
_cell.length_c   1.000
_cell.angle_alpha   90.00
_cell.angle_beta   90.00
_cell.angle_gamma   90.00
#
_symmetry.space_group_name_H-M   'P 1'
#
loop_
_entity.id
_entity.type
_entity.pdbx_description
1 polymer ?
#
loop_
_entity_poly.entity_id
_entity_poly.type
_entity_poly.pdbx_seq_one_letter_code
_entity_poly.pdbx_strand_id
1 'polypeptide(L)'
;MMTRATAVAMVQKIMDGGCADDAEADGVLEALDRGLACPSGYVCNLIFWPERREPTAAEVVEQALAYRHLAPRGSGRPVPG
;
A
#
# COMPACT_ATOMS: atom_id res chain seq x y z
N MET A 1 4.19 -8.02 12.75
CA MET A 1 4.84 -6.76 12.32
C MET A 1 5.44 -7.04 10.95
N MET A 2 4.97 -6.36 9.91
CA MET A 2 5.41 -6.62 8.53
C MET A 2 6.77 -5.97 8.31
N THR A 3 7.70 -6.67 7.65
CA THR A 3 9.01 -6.10 7.31
C THR A 3 8.95 -5.39 5.97
N ARG A 4 9.81 -4.40 5.75
CA ARG A 4 9.96 -3.71 4.47
C ARG A 4 10.16 -4.69 3.32
N ALA A 5 11.04 -5.69 3.48
CA ALA A 5 11.30 -6.70 2.44
C ALA A 5 10.04 -7.51 2.07
N THR A 6 9.25 -7.92 3.08
CA THR A 6 7.97 -8.60 2.84
C THR A 6 6.98 -7.70 2.10
N ALA A 7 6.88 -6.43 2.49
CA ALA A 7 6.00 -5.48 1.83
C ALA A 7 6.41 -5.25 0.36
N VAL A 8 7.71 -5.12 0.09
CA VAL A 8 8.22 -4.94 -1.27
C VAL A 8 7.90 -6.14 -2.15
N ALA A 9 8.07 -7.37 -1.65
CA ALA A 9 7.73 -8.57 -2.42
C ALA A 9 6.24 -8.65 -2.76
N MET A 10 5.36 -8.22 -1.86
CA MET A 10 3.91 -8.19 -2.11
C MET A 10 3.51 -7.12 -3.13
N VAL A 11 4.05 -5.90 -3.01
CA VAL A 11 3.81 -4.84 -4.01
C VAL A 11 4.36 -5.25 -5.38
N GLN A 12 5.53 -5.88 -5.41
CA GLN A 12 6.13 -6.35 -6.66
C GLN A 12 5.28 -7.44 -7.32
N LYS A 13 4.69 -8.34 -6.54
CA LYS A 13 3.72 -9.33 -7.05
C LYS A 13 2.51 -8.67 -7.71
N ILE A 14 1.96 -7.62 -7.10
CA ILE A 14 0.82 -6.88 -7.67
C ILE A 14 1.24 -6.16 -8.96
N MET A 15 2.40 -5.49 -8.97
CA MET A 15 2.93 -4.80 -10.15
C MET A 15 3.23 -5.74 -11.33
N ASP A 16 3.70 -6.95 -11.05
CA ASP A 16 3.97 -7.98 -12.06
C ASP A 16 2.68 -8.62 -12.60
N GLY A 17 1.52 -8.34 -11.99
CA GLY A 17 0.27 -9.01 -12.31
C GLY A 17 0.25 -10.47 -11.84
N GLY A 18 1.06 -10.83 -10.84
CA GLY A 18 1.13 -12.17 -10.27
C GLY A 18 -0.07 -12.57 -9.41
N CYS A 19 -1.08 -11.71 -9.30
CA CYS A 19 -2.35 -11.99 -8.63
C CYS A 19 -3.29 -12.73 -9.59
N ALA A 20 -3.98 -13.76 -9.10
CA ALA A 20 -4.91 -14.54 -9.93
C ALA A 20 -6.14 -13.73 -10.37
N ASP A 21 -6.66 -12.88 -9.50
CA ASP A 21 -7.86 -12.05 -9.70
C ASP A 21 -7.77 -10.76 -8.87
N ASP A 22 -8.61 -9.77 -9.18
CA ASP A 22 -8.74 -8.52 -8.42
C ASP A 22 -9.01 -8.76 -6.93
N ALA A 23 -9.75 -9.82 -6.57
CA ALA A 23 -10.02 -10.17 -5.18
C ALA A 23 -8.75 -10.62 -4.43
N GLU A 24 -7.81 -11.29 -5.11
CA GLU A 24 -6.53 -11.64 -4.52
C GLU A 24 -5.67 -10.37 -4.34
N ALA A 25 -5.67 -9.50 -5.36
CA ALA A 25 -4.96 -8.22 -5.30
C ALA A 25 -5.47 -7.33 -4.15
N ASP A 26 -6.79 -7.25 -3.97
CA ASP A 26 -7.42 -6.49 -2.89
C ASP A 26 -7.03 -7.04 -1.51
N GLY A 27 -7.04 -8.36 -1.32
CA GLY A 27 -6.59 -8.98 -0.07
C GLY A 27 -5.11 -8.74 0.24
N VAL A 28 -4.24 -8.73 -0.78
CA VAL A 28 -2.81 -8.41 -0.63
C VAL A 28 -2.62 -6.93 -0.28
N LEU A 29 -3.37 -6.04 -0.93
CA LEU A 29 -3.37 -4.60 -0.64
C LEU A 29 -3.84 -4.31 0.79
N GLU A 30 -4.91 -4.97 1.26
CA GLU A 30 -5.42 -4.76 2.62
C GLU A 30 -4.41 -5.23 3.68
N ALA A 31 -3.71 -6.34 3.42
CA ALA A 31 -2.64 -6.83 4.28
C ALA A 31 -1.44 -5.87 4.32
N LEU A 32 -1.08 -5.26 3.17
CA LEU A 32 -0.05 -4.23 3.05
C LEU A 32 -0.43 -2.97 3.84
N ASP A 33 -1.64 -2.45 3.65
CA ASP A 33 -2.11 -1.24 4.35
C ASP A 33 -2.10 -1.45 5.87
N ARG A 34 -2.61 -2.59 6.35
CA ARG A 34 -2.59 -2.93 7.78
C ARG A 34 -1.16 -3.14 8.30
N GLY A 35 -0.28 -3.75 7.51
CA GLY A 35 1.10 -4.02 7.87
C GLY A 35 1.98 -2.76 7.92
N LEU A 36 1.72 -1.81 7.03
CA LEU A 36 2.41 -0.51 6.94
C LEU A 36 1.76 0.57 7.81
N ALA A 37 0.60 0.27 8.41
CA ALA A 37 -0.25 1.21 9.13
C ALA A 37 -0.64 2.42 8.26
N CYS A 38 -0.94 2.16 7.00
CA CYS A 38 -1.45 3.12 6.03
C CYS A 38 -2.97 3.04 5.89
N PRO A 39 -3.62 4.11 5.39
CA PRO A 39 -5.05 4.10 5.12
C PRO A 39 -5.35 3.23 3.90
N SER A 40 -6.39 2.39 4.03
CA SER A 40 -6.84 1.48 2.95
C SER A 40 -6.94 2.19 1.60
N GLY A 41 -6.28 1.61 0.60
CA GLY A 41 -6.28 2.10 -0.78
C GLY A 41 -5.15 3.08 -1.09
N TYR A 42 -4.33 3.49 -0.11
CA TYR A 42 -3.17 4.35 -0.37
C TYR A 42 -2.13 3.64 -1.22
N VAL A 43 -1.83 2.39 -0.88
CA VAL A 43 -0.86 1.57 -1.63
C VAL A 43 -1.36 1.27 -3.05
N CYS A 44 -2.66 0.98 -3.20
CA CYS A 44 -3.29 0.77 -4.50
C CYS A 44 -3.13 2.01 -5.40
N ASN A 45 -3.44 3.19 -4.88
CA ASN A 45 -3.31 4.43 -5.64
C ASN A 45 -1.86 4.70 -6.09
N LEU A 46 -0.86 4.35 -5.27
CA LEU A 46 0.55 4.50 -5.65
C LEU A 46 0.98 3.56 -6.79
N ILE A 47 0.38 2.36 -6.87
CA ILE A 47 0.70 1.35 -7.89
C ILE A 47 -0.02 1.68 -9.21
N PHE A 48 -1.32 1.94 -9.15
CA PHE A 48 -2.15 2.11 -10.36
C PHE A 48 -2.22 3.56 -10.87
N TRP A 49 -2.04 4.56 -10.00
CA TRP A 49 -2.08 5.99 -10.36
C TRP A 49 -0.85 6.76 -9.87
N PRO A 50 0.35 6.48 -10.43
CA PRO A 50 1.55 7.22 -10.06
C PRO A 50 1.56 8.65 -10.61
N GLU A 51 1.62 9.66 -9.72
CA GLU A 51 1.52 11.08 -10.10
C GLU A 51 2.72 11.62 -10.89
N ARG A 52 3.91 11.01 -10.78
CA ARG A 52 5.15 11.54 -11.39
C ARG A 52 5.89 10.56 -12.28
N ARG A 53 6.09 9.32 -11.81
CA ARG A 53 6.84 8.27 -12.48
C ARG A 53 6.38 6.94 -11.90
N GLU A 54 6.34 5.90 -12.73
CA GLU A 54 6.10 4.51 -12.32
C GLU A 54 7.06 4.14 -11.17
N PRO A 55 6.57 4.10 -9.91
CA PRO A 55 7.42 3.90 -8.76
C PRO A 55 7.82 2.43 -8.71
N THR A 56 9.01 2.17 -8.18
CA THR A 56 9.39 0.77 -7.91
C THR A 56 8.64 0.25 -6.68
N ALA A 57 8.48 -1.07 -6.55
CA ALA A 57 7.87 -1.68 -5.36
C ALA A 57 8.54 -1.23 -4.04
N ALA A 58 9.85 -1.01 -4.08
CA ALA A 58 10.61 -0.42 -2.99
C ALA A 58 10.18 1.00 -2.65
N GLU A 59 10.01 1.87 -3.65
CA GLU A 59 9.57 3.25 -3.46
C GLU A 59 8.13 3.35 -2.96
N VAL A 60 7.21 2.52 -3.46
CA VAL A 60 5.83 2.47 -2.95
C VAL A 60 5.83 2.19 -1.44
N VAL A 61 6.64 1.23 -1.00
CA VAL A 61 6.75 0.88 0.42
C VAL A 61 7.42 2.00 1.23
N GLU A 62 8.47 2.63 0.71
CA GLU A 62 9.09 3.79 1.36
C GLU A 62 8.11 4.96 1.50
N GLN A 63 7.29 5.22 0.48
CA GLN A 63 6.31 6.30 0.49
C GLN A 63 5.16 6.02 1.47
N ALA A 64 4.72 4.76 1.57
CA ALA A 64 3.78 4.31 2.59
C ALA A 64 4.37 4.44 4.01
N LEU A 65 5.64 4.04 4.22
CA LEU A 65 6.31 4.22 5.51
C LEU A 65 6.53 5.69 5.87
N ALA A 66 6.83 6.54 4.89
CA ALA A 66 6.93 7.98 5.06
C ALA A 66 5.57 8.60 5.41
N TYR A 67 4.47 8.12 4.81
CA TYR A 67 3.12 8.54 5.15
C TYR A 67 2.82 8.32 6.64
N ARG A 68 3.21 7.18 7.22
CA ARG A 68 3.09 6.93 8.66
C ARG A 68 3.84 7.96 9.52
N HIS A 69 5.00 8.42 9.06
CA HIS A 69 5.79 9.42 9.79
C HIS A 69 5.20 10.84 9.69
N LEU A 70 4.46 11.13 8.62
CA LEU A 70 3.77 12.41 8.42
C LEU A 70 2.34 12.44 8.96
N ALA A 71 1.66 11.29 9.04
CA ALA A 71 0.30 11.22 9.54
C ALA A 71 0.27 11.48 11.06
N PRO A 72 -0.40 12.54 11.54
CA PRO A 72 -0.64 12.69 12.98
C PRO A 72 -1.40 11.45 13.46
N ARG A 73 -1.02 10.93 14.64
CA ARG A 73 -1.57 9.71 15.29
C ARG A 73 -3.09 9.74 15.62
N GLY A 74 -3.87 10.58 14.97
CA GLY A 74 -5.32 10.67 15.13
C GLY A 74 -5.99 11.20 13.88
N SER A 75 -6.40 10.31 12.98
CA SER A 75 -7.43 10.62 11.99
C SER A 75 -8.26 9.37 11.70
N GLY A 76 -8.94 8.89 12.74
CA GLY A 76 -10.19 8.18 12.53
C GLY A 76 -11.15 9.15 11.83
N ARG A 77 -11.27 9.04 10.51
CA ARG A 77 -12.39 9.66 9.78
C ARG A 77 -13.63 8.81 10.07
N PRO A 78 -14.71 9.36 10.65
CA PRO A 78 -15.98 8.65 10.68
C PRO A 78 -16.48 8.49 9.23
N VAL A 79 -16.92 7.28 8.90
CA VAL A 79 -17.69 7.01 7.69
C VAL A 79 -19.04 7.75 7.82
N PRO A 80 -19.45 8.59 6.85
CA PRO A 80 -20.80 9.11 6.85
C PRO A 80 -21.76 7.97 6.46
N GLY A 81 -22.68 7.65 7.38
CA GLY A 81 -23.88 6.86 7.09
C GLY A 81 -25.04 7.75 6.68
#